data_AF-E6MTH5-F1
#
_entry.id   AF-E6MTH5-F1
#
_cell.length_a   1.000
_cell.length_b   1.000
_cell.length_c   1.000
_cell.angle_alpha   90.00
_cell.angle_beta   90.00
_cell.angle_gamma   90.00
#
_symmetry.space_group_name_H-M   'P 1'
#
loop_
_entity.id
_entity.type
_entity.pdbx_description
1 polymer ?
#
loop_
_entity_poly.entity_id
_entity_poly.type
_entity_poly.pdbx_seq_one_letter_code
_entity_poly.pdbx_strand_id
1 'polypeptide(L)'
;PICDCYEEWKKTACNKEILKHYEKVVNTINQQLATLNGKNPDIKLFNDILITAFLGAYVSVKVLEKLPIEIFGWFSDRDKVISGKDNIIVPIFRFYQHNMLGGKQFQFCTSTPDDKVKPFFDDFNRIADVVTGALADYNIEENYITADKFDTVLINFLADNKRVFIFRIHKIDENYRVGQIEMHPK
;
A
#
# COMPACT_ATOMS: atom_id res chain seq x y z
N PRO A 1 18.78 12.67 -2.31
CA PRO A 1 17.69 13.49 -2.88
C PRO A 1 16.92 12.73 -3.96
N ILE A 2 15.64 13.02 -4.23
CA ILE A 2 14.89 12.39 -5.34
C ILE A 2 15.68 12.51 -6.66
N CYS A 3 16.43 13.61 -6.83
CA CYS A 3 17.33 13.83 -7.96
C CYS A 3 18.42 12.75 -8.09
N ASP A 4 19.03 12.31 -6.99
CA ASP A 4 20.10 11.29 -7.03
C ASP A 4 19.53 9.92 -7.43
N CYS A 5 18.35 9.58 -6.89
CA CYS A 5 17.64 8.35 -7.25
C CYS A 5 17.16 8.36 -8.71
N TYR A 6 16.85 9.53 -9.25
CA TYR A 6 16.46 9.66 -10.65
C TYR A 6 17.62 9.41 -11.62
N GLU A 7 18.84 9.84 -11.29
CA GLU A 7 20.02 9.51 -12.11
C GLU A 7 20.24 8.01 -12.21
N GLU A 8 20.00 7.25 -11.12
CA GLU A 8 20.04 5.80 -11.13
C GLU A 8 18.93 5.17 -11.98
N TRP A 9 17.70 5.70 -11.92
CA TRP A 9 16.59 5.26 -12.77
C TRP A 9 16.90 5.40 -14.26
N LYS A 10 17.57 6.48 -14.67
CA LYS A 10 17.92 6.67 -16.09
C LYS A 10 18.85 5.56 -16.59
N LYS A 11 19.72 5.02 -15.72
CA LYS A 11 20.65 3.93 -16.06
C LYS A 11 19.93 2.58 -16.25
N THR A 12 18.77 2.39 -15.64
CA THR A 12 17.99 1.13 -15.71
C THR A 12 16.97 1.13 -16.85
N ALA A 13 16.76 2.25 -17.54
CA ALA A 13 15.83 2.35 -18.65
C ALA A 13 16.31 1.53 -19.86
N CYS A 14 15.51 0.55 -20.28
CA CYS A 14 15.86 -0.29 -21.45
C CYS A 14 15.49 0.34 -22.80
N ASN A 15 14.71 1.43 -22.82
CA ASN A 15 14.36 2.16 -24.03
C ASN A 15 13.99 3.64 -23.73
N LYS A 16 13.83 4.43 -24.81
CA LYS A 16 13.49 5.87 -24.72
C LYS A 16 12.09 6.14 -24.15
N GLU A 17 11.14 5.22 -24.27
CA GLU A 17 9.78 5.41 -23.75
C GLU A 17 9.76 5.29 -22.23
N ILE A 18 10.50 4.33 -21.67
CA ILE A 18 10.68 4.16 -20.24
C ILE A 18 11.39 5.38 -19.63
N LEU A 19 12.40 5.91 -20.32
CA LEU A 19 13.09 7.13 -19.88
C LEU A 19 12.12 8.32 -19.79
N LYS A 20 11.30 8.56 -20.83
CA LYS A 20 10.27 9.61 -20.82
C LYS A 20 9.25 9.41 -19.69
N HIS A 21 8.90 8.16 -19.40
CA HIS A 21 8.01 7.84 -18.29
C HIS A 21 8.63 8.21 -16.93
N TYR A 22 9.92 7.93 -16.74
CA TYR A 22 10.65 8.33 -15.52
C TYR A 22 10.74 9.84 -15.37
N GLU A 23 11.03 10.57 -16.45
CA GLU A 23 10.99 12.04 -16.49
C GLU A 23 9.63 12.56 -16.04
N LYS A 24 8.55 11.98 -16.57
CA LYS A 24 7.18 12.37 -16.19
C LYS A 24 6.92 12.16 -14.71
N VAL A 25 7.29 10.98 -14.17
CA VAL A 25 7.13 10.66 -12.74
C VAL A 25 7.86 11.68 -11.86
N VAL A 26 9.13 11.97 -12.16
CA VAL A 26 9.95 12.90 -11.37
C VAL A 26 9.42 14.33 -11.48
N ASN A 27 9.01 14.76 -12.66
CA ASN A 27 8.40 16.08 -12.85
C ASN A 27 7.11 16.22 -12.04
N THR A 28 6.25 15.19 -12.03
CA THR A 28 5.03 15.19 -11.21
C THR A 28 5.35 15.29 -9.72
N ILE A 29 6.32 14.51 -9.23
CA ILE A 29 6.73 14.56 -7.81
C ILE A 29 7.28 15.95 -7.46
N ASN A 30 8.15 16.52 -8.30
CA ASN A 30 8.75 17.84 -8.07
C ASN A 30 7.71 18.97 -8.06
N GLN A 31 6.75 18.95 -8.99
CA GLN A 31 5.67 19.93 -9.04
C GLN A 31 4.84 19.92 -7.76
N GLN A 32 4.50 18.74 -7.26
CA GLN A 32 3.71 18.61 -6.04
C GLN A 32 4.52 18.98 -4.79
N LEU A 33 5.81 18.64 -4.74
CA LEU A 33 6.72 19.08 -3.66
C LEU A 33 6.85 20.60 -3.61
N ALA A 34 6.83 21.30 -4.76
CA ALA A 34 6.87 22.75 -4.79
C ALA A 34 5.66 23.39 -4.07
N THR A 35 4.51 22.70 -4.03
CA THR A 35 3.32 23.17 -3.29
C THR A 35 3.54 23.19 -1.77
N LEU A 36 4.52 22.44 -1.26
CA LEU A 36 4.87 22.43 0.17
C LEU A 36 5.52 23.74 0.63
N ASN A 37 6.07 24.53 -0.29
CA ASN A 37 6.65 25.85 0.00
C ASN A 37 5.60 26.98 0.04
N GLY A 38 4.30 26.65 -0.14
CA GLY A 38 3.21 27.62 -0.15
C GLY A 38 2.77 28.10 1.24
N LYS A 39 1.82 29.04 1.28
CA LYS A 39 1.13 29.45 2.52
C LYS A 39 0.12 28.35 2.90
N ASN A 40 0.41 27.58 3.94
CA ASN A 40 -0.38 26.44 4.47
C ASN A 40 -0.27 25.12 3.69
N PRO A 41 0.91 24.48 3.68
CA PRO A 41 1.04 23.14 3.14
C PRO A 41 0.26 22.11 3.97
N ASP A 42 -0.45 21.20 3.30
CA ASP A 42 -1.09 20.05 3.95
C ASP A 42 -0.05 18.94 4.22
N ILE A 43 0.81 19.20 5.21
CA ILE A 43 1.94 18.33 5.58
C ILE A 43 1.44 16.96 6.04
N LYS A 44 0.30 16.92 6.76
CA LYS A 44 -0.26 15.67 7.27
C LYS A 44 -0.62 14.74 6.12
N LEU A 45 -1.43 15.22 5.17
CA LEU A 45 -1.82 14.43 4.01
C LEU A 45 -0.59 13.95 3.22
N PHE A 46 0.42 14.82 3.06
CA PHE A 46 1.63 14.44 2.34
C PHE A 46 2.43 13.35 3.06
N ASN A 47 2.55 13.42 4.39
CA ASN A 47 3.19 12.37 5.17
C ASN A 47 2.43 11.04 5.07
N ASP A 48 1.10 11.08 5.16
CA ASP A 48 0.26 9.89 5.02
C ASP A 48 0.45 9.25 3.63
N ILE A 49 0.55 10.06 2.57
CA ILE A 49 0.87 9.62 1.20
C ILE A 49 2.24 8.95 1.13
N LEU A 50 3.29 9.59 1.68
CA LEU A 50 4.65 9.05 1.65
C LEU A 50 4.76 7.72 2.37
N ILE A 51 4.19 7.63 3.58
CA ILE A 51 4.21 6.42 4.40
C ILE A 51 3.45 5.29 3.70
N THR A 52 2.24 5.58 3.20
CA THR A 52 1.40 4.58 2.52
C THR A 52 2.06 4.09 1.24
N ALA A 53 2.61 4.99 0.43
CA ALA A 53 3.35 4.62 -0.78
C ALA A 53 4.58 3.75 -0.47
N PHE A 54 5.35 4.10 0.56
CA PHE A 54 6.52 3.34 0.97
C PHE A 54 6.14 1.93 1.46
N LEU A 55 5.16 1.82 2.35
CA LEU A 55 4.71 0.54 2.90
C LEU A 55 4.12 -0.36 1.80
N GLY A 56 3.26 0.21 0.95
CA GLY A 56 2.72 -0.51 -0.20
C GLY A 56 3.82 -1.00 -1.13
N ALA A 57 4.80 -0.14 -1.45
CA ALA A 57 5.92 -0.51 -2.29
C ALA A 57 6.73 -1.64 -1.65
N TYR A 58 7.07 -1.53 -0.37
CA TYR A 58 7.83 -2.55 0.36
C TYR A 58 7.14 -3.92 0.33
N VAL A 59 5.84 -3.98 0.64
CA VAL A 59 5.08 -5.24 0.59
C VAL A 59 5.04 -5.79 -0.84
N SER A 60 4.81 -4.93 -1.83
CA SER A 60 4.79 -5.35 -3.23
C SER A 60 6.12 -5.94 -3.70
N VAL A 61 7.23 -5.35 -3.27
CA VAL A 61 8.59 -5.81 -3.60
C VAL A 61 8.80 -7.23 -3.08
N LYS A 62 8.36 -7.51 -1.85
CA LYS A 62 8.47 -8.86 -1.27
C LYS A 62 7.70 -9.92 -2.06
N VAL A 63 6.58 -9.55 -2.67
CA VAL A 63 5.85 -10.44 -3.60
C VAL A 63 6.61 -10.59 -4.92
N LEU A 64 7.08 -9.48 -5.50
CA LEU A 64 7.75 -9.42 -6.80
C LEU A 64 9.16 -10.06 -6.82
N GLU A 65 9.81 -10.17 -5.66
CA GLU A 65 11.07 -10.90 -5.46
C GLU A 65 10.85 -12.42 -5.48
N LYS A 66 9.66 -12.89 -5.11
CA LYS A 66 9.36 -14.33 -4.93
C LYS A 66 8.66 -14.95 -6.12
N LEU A 67 8.01 -14.15 -6.95
CA LEU A 67 7.16 -14.63 -8.04
C LEU A 67 7.58 -14.01 -9.39
N PRO A 68 7.55 -14.79 -10.50
CA PRO A 68 7.72 -14.26 -11.84
C PRO A 68 6.45 -13.54 -12.29
N ILE A 69 6.31 -12.27 -11.91
CA ILE A 69 5.15 -11.43 -12.23
C ILE A 69 5.44 -10.59 -13.48
N GLU A 70 4.60 -10.73 -14.51
CA GLU A 70 4.63 -9.91 -15.73
C GLU A 70 3.81 -8.62 -15.58
N ILE A 71 2.66 -8.73 -14.91
CA ILE A 71 1.72 -7.63 -14.68
C ILE A 71 1.46 -7.50 -13.19
N PHE A 72 1.75 -6.33 -12.65
CA PHE A 72 1.46 -5.98 -11.26
C PHE A 72 0.41 -4.87 -11.19
N GLY A 73 -0.62 -5.08 -10.38
CA GLY A 73 -1.74 -4.16 -10.24
C GLY A 73 -1.87 -3.58 -8.84
N TRP A 74 -2.09 -2.27 -8.73
CA TRP A 74 -2.55 -1.64 -7.50
C TRP A 74 -3.96 -1.08 -7.67
N PHE A 75 -4.91 -1.68 -6.97
CA PHE A 75 -6.30 -1.27 -6.94
C PHE A 75 -6.65 -0.90 -5.51
N SER A 76 -6.56 0.38 -5.19
CA SER A 76 -6.73 0.86 -3.82
C SER A 76 -8.17 1.23 -3.52
N ASP A 77 -8.52 1.28 -2.23
CA ASP A 77 -9.78 1.87 -1.80
C ASP A 77 -9.82 3.39 -1.99
N ARG A 78 -11.02 3.96 -1.94
CA ARG A 78 -11.30 5.39 -2.10
C ARG A 78 -10.98 6.12 -0.80
N ASP A 79 -9.78 6.67 -0.70
CA ASP A 79 -9.46 7.62 0.36
C ASP A 79 -8.74 8.88 -0.18
N LYS A 80 -8.57 9.87 0.70
CA LYS A 80 -7.85 11.12 0.39
C LYS A 80 -6.35 10.92 0.21
N VAL A 81 -5.76 9.89 0.80
CA VAL A 81 -4.35 9.52 0.64
C VAL A 81 -4.11 8.97 -0.78
N ILE A 82 -5.06 8.23 -1.34
CA ILE A 82 -5.03 7.69 -2.69
C ILE A 82 -5.34 8.76 -3.74
N SER A 83 -6.45 9.47 -3.55
CA SER A 83 -6.97 10.45 -4.52
C SER A 83 -6.31 11.84 -4.43
N GLY A 84 -5.69 12.14 -3.29
CA GLY A 84 -5.15 13.46 -2.99
C GLY A 84 -3.98 13.85 -3.89
N LYS A 85 -3.81 15.17 -4.06
CA LYS A 85 -2.67 15.76 -4.79
C LYS A 85 -2.49 15.16 -6.19
N ASP A 86 -3.59 15.01 -6.93
CA ASP A 86 -3.62 14.45 -8.28
C ASP A 86 -3.07 13.01 -8.36
N ASN A 87 -3.43 12.16 -7.39
CA ASN A 87 -3.01 10.76 -7.31
C ASN A 87 -1.47 10.58 -7.23
N ILE A 88 -0.75 11.54 -6.62
CA ILE A 88 0.72 11.51 -6.50
C ILE A 88 1.26 10.26 -5.78
N ILE A 89 0.42 9.57 -5.01
CA ILE A 89 0.81 8.33 -4.36
C ILE A 89 1.31 7.28 -5.37
N VAL A 90 0.72 7.22 -6.57
CA VAL A 90 1.08 6.25 -7.61
C VAL A 90 2.51 6.47 -8.10
N PRO A 91 2.92 7.68 -8.55
CA PRO A 91 4.30 7.92 -8.93
C PRO A 91 5.29 7.72 -7.78
N ILE A 92 4.93 8.07 -6.53
CA ILE A 92 5.80 7.85 -5.36
C ILE A 92 5.95 6.36 -5.02
N PHE A 93 4.86 5.60 -5.07
CA PHE A 93 4.90 4.15 -4.87
C PHE A 93 5.80 3.49 -5.91
N ARG A 94 5.61 3.84 -7.19
CA ARG A 94 6.46 3.34 -8.28
C ARG A 94 7.90 3.76 -8.09
N PHE A 95 8.10 4.97 -7.56
CA PHE A 95 9.41 5.47 -7.15
C PHE A 95 10.10 4.51 -6.19
N TYR A 96 9.48 4.21 -5.05
CA TYR A 96 10.05 3.29 -4.08
C TYR A 96 10.22 1.87 -4.61
N GLN A 97 9.20 1.35 -5.30
CA GLN A 97 9.17 -0.03 -5.81
C GLN A 97 10.32 -0.32 -6.78
N HIS A 98 10.55 0.56 -7.76
CA HIS A 98 11.65 0.39 -8.72
C HIS A 98 13.02 0.44 -8.05
N ASN A 99 13.23 1.39 -7.12
CA ASN A 99 14.50 1.50 -6.40
C ASN A 99 14.79 0.24 -5.59
N MET A 100 13.79 -0.30 -4.88
CA MET A 100 13.94 -1.52 -4.09
C MET A 100 14.18 -2.77 -4.96
N LEU A 101 13.67 -2.79 -6.20
CA LEU A 101 13.86 -3.90 -7.14
C LEU A 101 15.10 -3.76 -8.03
N GLY A 102 15.95 -2.77 -7.80
CA GLY A 102 17.14 -2.53 -8.64
C GLY A 102 16.79 -2.25 -10.10
N GLY A 103 15.62 -1.67 -10.36
CA GLY A 103 15.16 -1.32 -11.69
C GLY A 103 14.58 -2.45 -12.53
N LYS A 104 14.09 -3.53 -11.91
CA LYS A 104 13.26 -4.53 -12.58
C LYS A 104 12.03 -3.87 -13.22
N GLN A 105 11.76 -4.21 -14.48
CA GLN A 105 10.62 -3.72 -15.25
C GLN A 105 9.49 -4.76 -15.29
N PHE A 106 8.25 -4.30 -15.24
CA PHE A 106 7.04 -5.07 -15.41
C PHE A 106 5.90 -4.13 -15.81
N GLN A 107 4.83 -4.69 -16.35
CA GLN A 107 3.64 -3.90 -16.64
C GLN A 107 2.96 -3.52 -15.33
N PHE A 108 2.84 -2.22 -15.07
CA PHE A 108 2.12 -1.71 -13.92
C PHE A 108 0.73 -1.24 -14.34
N CYS A 109 -0.32 -1.78 -13.71
CA CYS A 109 -1.68 -1.27 -13.85
C CYS A 109 -2.16 -0.69 -12.53
N THR A 110 -2.96 0.36 -12.60
CA THR A 110 -3.55 1.00 -11.44
C THR A 110 -4.89 1.59 -11.80
N SER A 111 -5.76 1.71 -10.81
CA SER A 111 -6.98 2.50 -10.92
C SER A 111 -7.14 3.35 -9.67
N THR A 112 -7.20 4.66 -9.87
CA THR A 112 -7.45 5.66 -8.83
C THR A 112 -8.77 6.34 -9.17
N PRO A 113 -9.91 5.64 -8.98
CA PRO A 113 -11.23 6.18 -9.29
C PRO A 113 -11.47 7.45 -8.46
N ASP A 114 -12.22 8.39 -9.05
CA ASP A 114 -12.81 9.51 -8.31
C ASP A 114 -13.60 8.97 -7.11
N ASP A 115 -13.56 9.66 -5.97
CA ASP A 115 -14.22 9.23 -4.73
C ASP A 115 -15.74 9.07 -4.91
N LYS A 116 -16.31 9.71 -5.93
CA LYS A 116 -17.74 9.66 -6.29
C LYS A 116 -18.12 8.49 -7.20
N VAL A 117 -17.16 7.75 -7.77
CA VAL A 117 -17.44 6.66 -8.72
C VAL A 117 -17.11 5.32 -8.09
N LYS A 118 -18.09 4.40 -8.06
CA LYS A 118 -17.85 3.02 -7.59
C LYS A 118 -16.91 2.29 -8.58
N PRO A 119 -15.71 1.85 -8.18
CA PRO A 119 -14.83 1.11 -9.07
C PRO A 119 -15.37 -0.30 -9.37
N PHE A 120 -14.95 -0.87 -10.51
CA PHE A 120 -15.29 -2.26 -10.87
C PHE A 120 -14.75 -3.29 -9.86
N PHE A 121 -13.79 -2.90 -9.02
CA PHE A 121 -13.16 -3.72 -8.00
C PHE A 121 -13.57 -3.36 -6.56
N ASP A 122 -14.61 -2.52 -6.36
CA ASP A 122 -15.07 -2.13 -5.02
C ASP A 122 -15.36 -3.35 -4.13
N ASP A 123 -15.92 -4.42 -4.71
CA ASP A 123 -16.24 -5.63 -3.96
C ASP A 123 -14.97 -6.41 -3.52
N PHE A 124 -13.83 -6.24 -4.21
CA PHE A 124 -12.54 -6.78 -3.75
C PHE A 124 -11.99 -5.99 -2.56
N ASN A 125 -12.12 -4.67 -2.55
CA ASN A 125 -11.71 -3.84 -1.41
C ASN A 125 -12.47 -4.24 -0.14
N ARG A 126 -13.77 -4.57 -0.27
CA ARG A 126 -14.60 -5.05 0.84
C ARG A 126 -14.08 -6.33 1.50
N ILE A 127 -13.30 -7.15 0.80
CA ILE A 127 -12.69 -8.35 1.42
C ILE A 127 -11.72 -7.91 2.51
N ALA A 128 -10.85 -6.94 2.22
CA ALA A 128 -9.93 -6.39 3.19
C ALA A 128 -10.68 -5.70 4.34
N ASP A 129 -11.73 -4.94 4.05
CA ASP A 129 -12.55 -4.26 5.07
C ASP A 129 -13.24 -5.25 6.00
N VAL A 130 -13.79 -6.33 5.47
CA VAL A 130 -14.48 -7.36 6.25
C VAL A 130 -13.49 -8.11 7.15
N VAL A 131 -12.30 -8.45 6.64
CA VAL A 131 -11.25 -9.11 7.42
C VAL A 131 -10.72 -8.19 8.52
N THR A 132 -10.38 -6.95 8.18
CA THR A 132 -9.86 -5.97 9.15
C THR A 132 -10.92 -5.56 10.17
N GLY A 133 -12.17 -5.41 9.75
CA GLY A 133 -13.32 -5.18 10.63
C GLY A 133 -13.55 -6.32 11.61
N ALA A 134 -13.46 -7.58 11.15
CA ALA A 134 -13.56 -8.74 12.01
C ALA A 134 -12.41 -8.80 13.04
N LEU A 135 -11.18 -8.50 12.62
CA LEU A 135 -10.02 -8.42 13.52
C LEU A 135 -10.14 -7.29 14.55
N ALA A 136 -10.70 -6.14 14.16
CA ALA A 136 -10.89 -4.99 15.05
C ALA A 136 -12.01 -5.21 16.06
N ASP A 137 -13.06 -5.93 15.67
CA ASP A 137 -14.17 -6.29 16.57
C ASP A 137 -13.80 -7.42 17.54
N TYR A 138 -12.81 -8.25 17.16
CA TYR A 138 -12.42 -9.39 17.97
C TYR A 138 -11.69 -8.98 19.25
N ASN A 139 -12.36 -9.17 20.38
CA ASN A 139 -11.74 -9.11 21.68
C ASN A 139 -10.98 -10.42 21.94
N ILE A 140 -9.66 -10.38 21.74
CA ILE A 140 -8.77 -11.53 21.93
C ILE A 140 -8.74 -11.98 23.39
N GLU A 141 -8.80 -11.06 24.36
CA GLU A 141 -8.66 -11.37 25.80
C GLU A 141 -9.87 -12.14 26.31
N GLU A 142 -11.06 -11.68 25.93
CA GLU A 142 -12.34 -12.23 26.37
C GLU A 142 -12.95 -13.21 25.36
N ASN A 143 -12.27 -13.42 24.22
CA ASN A 143 -12.65 -14.31 23.13
C ASN A 143 -14.11 -14.12 22.66
N TYR A 144 -14.49 -12.88 22.33
CA TYR A 144 -15.81 -12.55 21.78
C TYR A 144 -15.73 -11.52 20.65
N ILE A 145 -16.84 -11.42 19.92
CA ILE A 145 -17.14 -10.45 18.87
C ILE A 145 -18.57 -9.95 19.05
N THR A 146 -18.86 -8.78 18.51
CA THR A 146 -20.14 -8.10 18.69
C THR A 146 -21.10 -8.30 17.52
N ALA A 147 -20.63 -8.72 16.34
CA ALA A 147 -21.46 -8.88 15.15
C ALA A 147 -21.34 -10.27 14.49
N ASP A 148 -22.49 -10.92 14.27
CA ASP A 148 -22.59 -12.28 13.68
C ASP A 148 -21.87 -12.43 12.33
N LYS A 149 -21.86 -11.37 11.50
CA LYS A 149 -21.16 -11.38 10.20
C LYS A 149 -19.65 -11.57 10.33
N PHE A 150 -19.06 -11.14 11.44
CA PHE A 150 -17.63 -11.30 11.72
C PHE A 150 -17.31 -12.67 12.29
N ASP A 151 -18.28 -13.35 12.91
CA ASP A 151 -18.14 -14.73 13.40
C ASP A 151 -17.84 -15.70 12.26
N THR A 152 -18.54 -15.52 11.14
CA THR A 152 -18.27 -16.30 9.92
C THR A 152 -16.84 -16.09 9.41
N VAL A 153 -16.30 -14.88 9.48
CA VAL A 153 -14.96 -14.54 9.00
C VAL A 153 -13.90 -15.09 9.96
N LEU A 154 -14.07 -14.90 11.26
CA LEU A 154 -13.13 -15.38 12.27
C LEU A 154 -13.07 -16.91 12.26
N ILE A 155 -14.21 -17.59 12.34
CA ILE A 155 -14.25 -19.05 12.46
C ILE A 155 -13.92 -19.73 11.13
N ASN A 156 -14.54 -19.31 10.02
CA ASN A 156 -14.42 -20.06 8.76
C ASN A 156 -13.28 -19.60 7.86
N PHE A 157 -12.70 -18.42 8.10
CA PHE A 157 -11.62 -17.89 7.28
C PHE A 157 -10.31 -17.66 8.06
N LEU A 158 -10.34 -17.09 9.27
CA LEU A 158 -9.11 -16.76 9.99
C LEU A 158 -8.58 -17.90 10.87
N ALA A 159 -9.45 -18.61 11.57
CA ALA A 159 -9.07 -19.66 12.50
C ALA A 159 -8.46 -20.88 11.81
N ASP A 160 -7.37 -21.41 12.37
CA ASP A 160 -6.57 -22.55 11.86
C ASP A 160 -6.19 -22.49 10.37
N ASN A 161 -6.23 -21.29 9.77
CA ASN A 161 -5.94 -21.13 8.36
C ASN A 161 -4.45 -20.90 8.11
N LYS A 162 -3.76 -21.94 7.63
CA LYS A 162 -2.32 -21.90 7.30
C LYS A 162 -1.93 -20.88 6.24
N ARG A 163 -2.89 -20.30 5.52
CA ARG A 163 -2.68 -19.25 4.51
C ARG A 163 -2.86 -17.85 5.08
N VAL A 164 -3.31 -17.73 6.32
CA VAL A 164 -3.52 -16.47 7.03
C VAL A 164 -2.41 -16.33 8.08
N PHE A 165 -1.77 -15.17 8.09
CA PHE A 165 -0.76 -14.84 9.09
C PHE A 165 -1.14 -13.53 9.76
N ILE A 166 -1.46 -13.59 11.05
CA ILE A 166 -1.87 -12.44 11.86
C ILE A 166 -0.77 -12.18 12.88
N PHE A 167 -0.32 -10.93 12.95
CA PHE A 167 0.69 -10.51 13.91
C PHE A 167 0.31 -9.16 14.51
N ARG A 168 0.73 -8.96 15.76
CA ARG A 168 0.54 -7.72 16.51
C ARG A 168 1.89 -7.09 16.80
N ILE A 169 1.99 -5.80 16.50
CA ILE A 169 3.16 -5.00 16.84
C ILE A 169 2.87 -4.28 18.16
N HIS A 170 3.74 -4.46 19.15
CA HIS A 170 3.69 -3.79 20.45
C HIS A 170 4.87 -2.84 20.57
N LYS A 171 4.62 -1.58 20.96
CA LYS A 171 5.69 -0.69 21.44
C LYS A 171 5.84 -0.91 22.94
N ILE A 172 7.01 -1.38 23.38
CA ILE A 172 7.38 -1.53 24.79
C ILE A 172 8.67 -0.74 24.98
N ASP A 173 8.59 0.31 25.79
CA ASP A 173 9.62 1.34 25.91
C ASP A 173 9.96 1.94 24.53
N GLU A 174 11.24 2.01 24.16
CA GLU A 174 11.69 2.48 22.84
C GLU A 174 11.82 1.36 21.79
N ASN A 175 11.34 0.15 22.10
CA ASN A 175 11.46 -1.01 21.22
C ASN A 175 10.11 -1.47 20.68
N TYR A 176 10.12 -1.99 19.46
CA TYR A 176 8.98 -2.68 18.86
C TYR A 176 9.16 -4.18 19.00
N ARG A 177 8.13 -4.86 19.51
CA ARG A 177 8.03 -6.32 19.55
C ARG A 177 6.92 -6.79 18.64
N VAL A 178 7.10 -7.98 18.07
CA VAL A 178 6.09 -8.62 17.21
C VAL A 178 5.66 -9.91 17.89
N GLY A 179 4.35 -10.07 18.08
CA GLY A 179 3.73 -11.33 18.50
C GLY A 179 2.87 -11.89 17.38
N GLN A 180 2.91 -13.20 17.17
CA GLN A 180 1.95 -13.89 16.29
C GLN A 180 0.65 -14.12 17.06
N ILE A 181 -0.48 -13.94 16.38
CA ILE A 181 -1.80 -14.29 16.90
C ILE A 181 -2.20 -15.60 16.22
N GLU A 182 -2.40 -16.64 17.02
CA GLU A 182 -3.02 -17.88 16.58
C GLU A 182 -4.50 -17.85 16.96
N MET A 183 -5.36 -18.10 15.97
CA MET A 183 -6.80 -18.18 16.16
C MET A 183 -7.23 -19.62 16.00
N HIS A 184 -7.96 -20.14 16.98
CA HIS A 184 -8.52 -21.48 16.96
C HIS A 184 -10.04 -21.37 17.03
N PRO A 185 -10.79 -22.22 16.32
CA PRO A 185 -12.23 -22.33 16.48
C PRO A 185 -12.57 -22.67 17.94
N LYS A 186 -13.70 -22.17 18.43
CA LYS A 186 -14.29 -22.67 19.68
C LYS A 186 -14.79 -24.11 19.51
#